data_AF-A0AAV7GGW5-F1
#
_entry.id   AF-A0AAV7GGW5-F1
#
_cell.length_a   1.000
_cell.length_b   1.000
_cell.length_c   1.000
_cell.angle_alpha   90.00
_cell.angle_beta   90.00
_cell.angle_gamma   90.00
#
_symmetry.space_group_name_H-M   'P 1'
#
loop_
_entity.id
_entity.type
_entity.pdbx_description
1 polymer ?
#
loop_
_entity_poly.entity_id
_entity_poly.type
_entity_poly.pdbx_seq_one_letter_code
_entity_poly.pdbx_strand_id
1 'polypeptide(L)' 'MGRGRVQLKRIENKIKRQVTFSKRRSGLLKKAHEISVLCDADVALIIFSNKGKLYEYSTDSRYFYC' A
#
# COMPACT_ATOMS: atom_id res chain seq x y z
N MET A 1 -2.72 5.80 -22.26
CA MET A 1 -1.75 6.80 -21.74
C MET A 1 -0.64 6.08 -20.99
N GLY A 2 0.62 6.21 -21.43
CA GLY A 2 1.77 5.50 -20.86
C GLY A 2 2.17 5.98 -19.46
N ARG A 3 2.89 5.14 -18.72
CA ARG A 3 3.39 5.45 -17.36
C ARG A 3 4.66 6.29 -17.47
N GLY A 4 4.55 7.60 -17.22
CA GLY A 4 5.72 8.48 -17.14
C GLY A 4 6.63 8.13 -15.95
N ARG A 5 7.96 8.26 -16.15
CA ARG A 5 8.95 8.09 -15.08
C ARG A 5 8.77 9.21 -14.05
N VAL A 6 8.82 8.86 -12.76
CA VAL A 6 8.66 9.82 -11.65
C VAL A 6 9.94 9.82 -10.83
N GLN A 7 10.46 11.00 -10.48
CA GLN A 7 11.59 11.12 -9.56
C GLN A 7 11.22 10.58 -8.17
N LEU A 8 12.14 9.90 -7.50
CA LEU A 8 11.98 9.43 -6.12
C LEU A 8 12.25 10.58 -5.14
N LYS A 9 11.27 11.48 -5.05
CA LYS A 9 11.22 12.58 -4.08
C LYS A 9 9.79 12.83 -3.64
N ARG A 10 9.60 13.61 -2.58
CA ARG A 10 8.27 14.02 -2.14
C ARG A 10 7.53 14.73 -3.27
N ILE A 11 6.27 14.35 -3.51
CA ILE A 11 5.40 15.03 -4.47
C ILE A 11 4.81 16.25 -3.76
N GLU A 12 5.14 17.45 -4.23
CA GLU A 12 4.67 18.70 -3.63
C GLU A 12 3.19 18.98 -3.88
N ASN A 13 2.74 18.76 -5.12
CA ASN A 13 1.32 18.94 -5.47
C ASN A 13 0.44 17.96 -4.69
N LYS A 14 -0.42 18.50 -3.82
CA LYS A 14 -1.26 17.73 -2.89
C LYS A 14 -2.19 16.74 -3.61
N ILE A 15 -2.80 17.15 -4.73
CA ILE A 15 -3.72 16.31 -5.52
C ILE A 15 -2.96 15.15 -6.16
N LYS A 16 -1.84 15.43 -6.84
CA LYS A 16 -0.99 14.39 -7.44
C LYS A 16 -0.45 13.43 -6.39
N ARG A 17 -0.08 13.93 -5.20
CA ARG A 17 0.38 13.12 -4.08
C ARG A 17 -0.72 12.20 -3.57
N GLN A 18 -1.95 12.69 -3.41
CA GLN A 18 -3.09 11.89 -2.95
C GLN A 18 -3.44 10.77 -3.95
N VAL A 19 -3.54 11.09 -5.25
CA VAL A 19 -3.81 10.09 -6.29
C VAL A 19 -2.67 9.06 -6.35
N THR A 20 -1.42 9.51 -6.27
CA THR A 20 -0.25 8.62 -6.27
C THR A 20 -0.21 7.73 -5.04
N PHE A 21 -0.52 8.26 -3.86
CA PHE A 21 -0.66 7.50 -2.62
C PHE A 21 -1.70 6.40 -2.78
N SER A 22 -2.91 6.72 -3.25
CA SER A 22 -3.97 5.73 -3.46
C SER A 22 -3.54 4.61 -4.42
N LYS A 23 -2.92 4.96 -5.55
CA LYS A 23 -2.45 3.98 -6.53
C LYS A 23 -1.29 3.12 -6.02
N ARG A 24 -0.28 3.73 -5.38
CA ARG A 24 0.89 2.99 -4.85
C ARG A 24 0.52 2.11 -3.65
N ARG A 25 -0.32 2.61 -2.74
CA ARG A 25 -0.86 1.83 -1.61
C ARG A 25 -1.58 0.57 -2.10
N SER A 26 -2.48 0.72 -3.09
CA SER A 26 -3.18 -0.43 -3.67
C SER A 26 -2.22 -1.42 -4.34
N GLY A 27 -1.23 -0.93 -5.08
CA GLY A 27 -0.21 -1.79 -5.67
C GLY A 27 0.66 -2.53 -4.64
N LEU A 28 1.00 -1.86 -3.54
CA LEU A 28 1.80 -2.45 -2.46
C LEU A 28 1.00 -3.53 -1.70
N LEU A 29 -0.27 -3.28 -1.41
CA LEU A 29 -1.17 -4.27 -0.81
C LEU A 29 -1.27 -5.54 -1.66
N LYS A 30 -1.43 -5.39 -2.98
CA LYS A 30 -1.43 -6.53 -3.91
C LYS A 30 -0.12 -7.33 -3.84
N LYS A 31 1.02 -6.64 -3.80
CA LYS A 31 2.33 -7.30 -3.69
C LYS A 31 2.53 -8.02 -2.36
N ALA A 32 2.10 -7.42 -1.25
CA ALA A 32 2.14 -8.08 0.07
C ALA A 32 1.31 -9.37 0.06
N HIS A 33 0.10 -9.32 -0.51
CA HIS A 33 -0.75 -10.50 -0.67
C HIS A 33 -0.15 -11.56 -1.60
N GLU A 34 0.40 -11.17 -2.76
CA GLU A 34 1.09 -12.09 -3.66
C GLU A 34 2.24 -12.82 -2.95
N ILE A 35 3.07 -12.11 -2.18
CA ILE A 35 4.18 -12.71 -1.42
C ILE A 35 3.65 -13.69 -0.38
N SER A 36 2.63 -13.31 0.38
CA SER A 36 2.05 -14.18 1.40
C SER A 36 1.57 -15.51 0.81
N VAL A 37 0.79 -15.45 -0.29
CA VAL A 37 0.20 -16.64 -0.90
C VAL A 37 1.24 -17.48 -1.64
N LEU A 38 2.14 -16.86 -2.41
CA LEU A 38 3.10 -17.59 -3.24
C LEU A 38 4.24 -18.20 -2.45
N CYS A 39 4.61 -17.61 -1.32
CA CYS A 39 5.78 -18.02 -0.54
C CYS A 39 5.44 -18.56 0.85
N ASP A 40 4.15 -18.71 1.18
CA ASP A 40 3.67 -19.13 2.51
C ASP A 40 4.34 -18.31 3.63
N ALA A 41 4.34 -16.98 3.44
CA ALA A 41 5.05 -16.05 4.31
C ALA A 41 4.07 -15.19 5.09
N ASP A 42 4.37 -14.99 6.38
CA ASP A 42 3.68 -14.03 7.20
C ASP A 42 4.12 -12.60 6.87
N VAL A 43 3.16 -11.73 6.57
CA VAL A 43 3.41 -10.35 6.11
C VAL A 43 2.47 -9.39 6.82
N ALA A 44 3.03 -8.31 7.36
CA ALA A 44 2.28 -7.20 7.91
C ALA A 44 2.65 -5.88 7.22
N LEU A 45 1.66 -5.03 6.97
CA LEU A 45 1.83 -3.72 6.36
C LEU A 45 0.96 -2.70 7.12
N ILE A 46 1.59 -1.61 7.57
CA ILE A 46 0.92 -0.51 8.28
C ILE A 46 1.24 0.79 7.54
N ILE A 47 0.21 1.53 7.13
CA ILE A 47 0.36 2.77 6.37
C ILE A 47 -0.55 3.85 6.96
N PHE A 48 0.06 4.95 7.40
CA PHE A 48 -0.67 6.17 7.75
C PHE A 48 -0.72 7.13 6.57
N SER A 49 -1.93 7.62 6.25
CA SER A 49 -2.06 8.75 5.34
C SER A 49 -1.65 10.06 6.00
N ASN A 50 -1.45 11.10 5.21
CA ASN A 50 -1.20 12.46 5.71
C ASN A 50 -2.36 13.04 6.55
N LYS A 51 -3.54 12.42 6.53
CA LYS A 51 -4.70 12.79 7.35
C LYS A 51 -4.81 11.91 8.61
N GLY A 52 -3.81 11.10 8.91
CA GLY A 52 -3.81 10.19 10.07
C GLY A 52 -4.63 8.92 9.88
N LYS A 53 -5.34 8.73 8.74
CA LYS A 53 -6.07 7.48 8.49
C LYS A 53 -5.10 6.30 8.35
N LEU A 54 -5.35 5.26 9.15
CA LEU A 54 -4.67 3.96 9.10
C LEU A 54 -5.19 3.12 7.93
N TYR A 55 -4.26 2.47 7.25
CA TYR A 55 -4.50 1.40 6.29
C TYR A 55 -3.56 0.26 6.62
N GLU A 56 -4.10 -0.93 6.82
CA GLU A 56 -3.32 -2.08 7.22
C GLU A 56 -3.62 -3.32 6.37
N TYR A 57 -2.68 -4.26 6.40
CA TYR A 57 -2.82 -5.62 5.88
C TYR A 57 -1.99 -6.53 6.76
N SER A 58 -2.54 -7.70 7.08
CA SER A 58 -1.90 -8.76 7.85
C SER A 58 -2.28 -10.10 7.23
N THR A 59 -1.35 -11.03 7.19
CA THR A 59 -1.59 -12.43 6.80
C THR A 59 -2.26 -13.22 7.90
N ASP A 60 -2.16 -12.76 9.16
CA ASP A 60 -2.84 -13.40 10.26
C ASP A 60 -4.31 -12.98 10.31
N SER A 61 -5.14 -13.86 9.74
CA SER A 61 -6.58 -13.96 9.94
C SER A 61 -6.91 -15.21 10.75
N ARG A 62 -6.00 -15.77 11.57
CA ARG A 62 -6.39 -16.88 12.46
C ARG A 62 -7.14 -16.38 13.68
N TYR A 63 -6.91 -15.14 14.12
CA TYR A 63 -7.79 -14.48 15.08
C TYR A 63 -7.78 -12.98 14.80
N PHE A 64 -8.89 -12.42 14.33
CA PHE A 64 -9.51 -11.16 14.74
C PHE A 64 -10.47 -10.71 13.62
N TYR A 65 -11.68 -11.26 13.73
CA TYR A 65 -12.96 -10.71 13.28
C TYR A 65 -13.20 -10.53 11.77
N CYS A 66 -14.10 -11.39 11.28
CA CYS A 66 -15.17 -11.08 10.34
C CYS A 66 -15.67 -9.62 10.47
#